data_AF-A0A2S9XX10-F1
#
_entry.id   AF-A0A2S9XX10-F1
#
_cell.length_a   1.000
_cell.length_b   1.000
_cell.length_c   1.000
_cell.angle_alpha   90.00
_cell.angle_beta   90.00
_cell.angle_gamma   90.00
#
_symmetry.space_group_name_H-M   'P 1'
#
loop_
_entity.id
_entity.type
_entity.pdbx_description
1 polymer ?
#
loop_
_entity_poly.entity_id
_entity_poly.type
_entity_poly.pdbx_seq_one_letter_code
_entity_poly.pdbx_strand_id
1 'polypeptide(L)'
;MSDLNNPILASTRALMAQLDDQTIDDARDSVRARSTESNGEAIALEDAINLIKAAKYLAAADGLSNAEVTGLKLLMRKFGLPDPVVQHVLAFEVAELSSAHIGELARPRSREACFLLSGMIAIAAIDGLSDDELADAHEAGAALGLEPKLVTLIVAEAKASVYGVLRGDRALLKQLMSVRRAIFALVED
;
A
#
# COMPACT_ATOMS: atom_id res chain seq x y z
N MET A 1 16.63 -3.00 15.79
CA MET A 1 16.49 -4.46 16.00
C MET A 1 15.03 -4.80 16.34
N SER A 2 14.10 -4.71 15.38
CA SER A 2 12.73 -5.29 15.54
C SER A 2 12.25 -6.12 14.33
N ASP A 3 13.14 -6.48 13.40
CA ASP A 3 12.82 -7.20 12.14
C ASP A 3 12.36 -8.67 12.30
N LEU A 4 12.32 -9.21 13.51
CA LEU A 4 12.05 -10.64 13.76
C LEU A 4 10.58 -10.93 14.12
N ASN A 5 9.79 -9.93 14.53
CA ASN A 5 8.41 -10.16 14.98
C ASN A 5 7.33 -9.64 14.04
N ASN A 6 7.69 -8.87 13.01
CA ASN A 6 6.69 -8.34 12.08
C ASN A 6 6.18 -9.45 11.13
N PRO A 7 4.90 -9.86 11.21
CA PRO A 7 4.40 -10.97 10.40
C PRO A 7 4.42 -10.69 8.89
N ILE A 8 4.27 -9.41 8.50
CA ILE A 8 4.33 -8.98 7.09
C ILE A 8 5.73 -9.22 6.53
N LEU A 9 6.76 -8.68 7.21
CA LEU A 9 8.16 -8.79 6.79
C LEU A 9 8.64 -10.25 6.82
N ALA A 10 8.31 -11.00 7.88
CA ALA A 10 8.67 -12.41 8.02
C ALA A 10 8.05 -13.26 6.89
N SER A 11 6.77 -13.04 6.60
CA SER A 11 6.05 -13.72 5.53
C SER A 11 6.62 -13.39 4.14
N THR A 12 7.00 -12.13 3.90
CA THR A 12 7.64 -11.73 2.64
C THR A 12 9.02 -12.37 2.49
N ARG A 13 9.84 -12.38 3.54
CA ARG A 13 11.15 -13.06 3.53
C ARG A 13 11.02 -14.56 3.23
N ALA A 14 10.04 -15.23 3.83
CA ALA A 14 9.77 -16.64 3.60
C ALA A 14 9.37 -16.93 2.14
N LEU A 15 8.53 -16.07 1.55
CA LEU A 15 8.17 -16.15 0.13
C LEU A 15 9.41 -15.99 -0.76
N MET A 16 10.22 -14.96 -0.52
CA MET A 16 11.42 -14.71 -1.33
C MET A 16 12.41 -15.87 -1.31
N ALA A 17 12.49 -16.61 -0.21
CA ALA A 17 13.35 -17.80 -0.11
C ALA A 17 12.83 -19.02 -0.88
N GLN A 18 11.58 -19.00 -1.35
CA GLN A 18 10.95 -20.10 -2.09
C GLN A 18 10.89 -19.87 -3.60
N LEU A 19 10.99 -18.61 -4.05
CA LEU A 19 10.99 -18.27 -5.45
C LEU A 19 12.37 -18.55 -6.06
N ASP A 20 12.38 -18.97 -7.33
CA ASP A 20 13.62 -19.09 -8.10
C ASP A 20 14.12 -17.70 -8.54
N ASP A 21 15.43 -17.60 -8.80
CA ASP A 21 16.10 -16.35 -9.13
C ASP A 21 15.49 -15.65 -10.36
N GLN A 22 15.07 -16.41 -11.38
CA GLN A 22 14.48 -15.85 -12.59
C GLN A 22 13.13 -15.19 -12.29
N THR A 23 12.27 -15.86 -11.52
CA THR A 23 10.99 -15.30 -11.08
C THR A 23 11.19 -14.03 -10.25
N ILE A 24 12.22 -13.99 -9.39
CA ILE A 24 12.55 -12.81 -8.57
C ILE A 24 12.98 -11.64 -9.47
N ASP A 25 13.87 -11.88 -10.42
CA ASP A 25 14.41 -10.84 -11.30
C ASP A 25 13.32 -10.26 -12.21
N ASP A 26 12.50 -11.11 -12.83
CA ASP A 26 11.37 -10.67 -13.69
C ASP A 26 10.35 -9.84 -12.89
N ALA A 27 10.06 -10.24 -11.65
CA ALA A 27 9.16 -9.51 -10.76
C ALA A 27 9.75 -8.16 -10.32
N ARG A 28 11.06 -8.10 -10.03
CA ARG A 28 11.75 -6.85 -9.69
C ARG A 28 11.74 -5.85 -10.84
N ASP A 29 12.02 -6.31 -12.06
CA ASP A 29 11.99 -5.46 -13.26
C ASP A 29 10.59 -4.91 -13.51
N SER A 30 9.57 -5.77 -13.37
CA SER A 30 8.17 -5.39 -13.52
C SER A 30 7.74 -4.33 -12.48
N VAL A 31 8.00 -4.59 -11.19
CA VAL A 31 7.66 -3.65 -10.10
C VAL A 31 8.38 -2.33 -10.29
N ARG A 32 9.67 -2.34 -10.62
CA ARG A 32 10.48 -1.13 -10.81
C ARG A 32 9.95 -0.27 -11.94
N ALA A 33 9.68 -0.86 -13.11
CA ALA A 33 9.16 -0.12 -14.26
C ALA A 33 7.80 0.52 -13.96
N ARG A 34 6.88 -0.26 -13.38
CA ARG A 34 5.49 0.15 -13.09
C ARG A 34 5.40 1.19 -11.97
N SER A 35 6.19 1.03 -10.92
CA SER A 35 6.23 2.00 -9.81
C SER A 35 6.81 3.34 -10.24
N THR A 36 7.85 3.33 -11.08
CA THR A 36 8.39 4.57 -11.67
C THR A 36 7.32 5.30 -12.48
N GLU A 37 6.56 4.56 -13.31
CA GLU A 37 5.48 5.13 -14.12
C GLU A 37 4.33 5.70 -13.25
N SER A 38 3.90 4.96 -12.22
CA SER A 38 2.71 5.34 -11.44
C SER A 38 3.00 6.31 -10.29
N ASN A 39 4.14 6.16 -9.64
CA ASN A 39 4.48 6.83 -8.37
C ASN A 39 5.58 7.87 -8.56
N GLY A 40 6.33 7.81 -9.68
CA GLY A 40 7.48 8.68 -9.94
C GLY A 40 8.76 8.24 -9.21
N GLU A 41 8.70 7.14 -8.47
CA GLU A 41 9.81 6.56 -7.70
C GLU A 41 9.78 5.03 -7.87
N ALA A 42 10.96 4.44 -8.01
CA ALA A 42 11.12 2.99 -8.05
C ALA A 42 11.02 2.41 -6.64
N ILE A 43 10.23 1.35 -6.47
CA ILE A 43 10.16 0.58 -5.22
C ILE A 43 10.73 -0.82 -5.41
N ALA A 44 11.24 -1.42 -4.32
CA ALA A 44 11.66 -2.81 -4.34
C ALA A 44 10.45 -3.76 -4.41
N LEU A 45 10.69 -4.99 -4.88
CA LEU A 45 9.65 -6.03 -4.96
C LEU A 45 9.09 -6.35 -3.58
N GLU A 46 9.97 -6.51 -2.60
CA GLU A 46 9.64 -6.81 -1.21
C GLU A 46 8.76 -5.71 -0.61
N ASP A 47 9.08 -4.43 -0.88
CA ASP A 47 8.30 -3.29 -0.42
C ASP A 47 6.91 -3.25 -1.07
N ALA A 48 6.82 -3.58 -2.36
CA ALA A 48 5.53 -3.69 -3.04
C ALA A 48 4.66 -4.79 -2.41
N ILE A 49 5.24 -5.96 -2.11
CA ILE A 49 4.53 -7.06 -1.45
C ILE A 49 4.08 -6.65 -0.04
N ASN A 50 4.95 -6.00 0.73
CA ASN A 50 4.64 -5.51 2.06
C ASN A 50 3.51 -4.46 2.05
N LEU A 51 3.56 -3.53 1.08
CA LEU A 51 2.52 -2.53 0.88
C LEU A 51 1.16 -3.16 0.57
N ILE A 52 1.11 -4.18 -0.28
CA ILE A 52 -0.15 -4.84 -0.62
C ILE A 52 -0.71 -5.61 0.58
N LYS A 53 0.15 -6.25 1.40
CA LYS A 53 -0.29 -6.89 2.66
C LYS A 53 -0.78 -5.87 3.68
N ALA A 54 -0.11 -4.73 3.80
CA ALA A 54 -0.56 -3.62 4.65
C ALA A 54 -1.91 -3.06 4.18
N ALA A 55 -2.11 -2.95 2.86
CA ALA A 55 -3.39 -2.54 2.31
C ALA A 55 -4.50 -3.55 2.58
N LYS A 56 -4.19 -4.84 2.49
CA LYS A 56 -5.12 -5.92 2.87
C LYS A 56 -5.53 -5.83 4.34
N TYR A 57 -4.61 -5.43 5.23
CA TYR A 57 -4.95 -5.18 6.64
C TYR A 57 -6.01 -4.09 6.78
N LEU A 58 -5.82 -2.94 6.09
CA LEU A 58 -6.78 -1.84 6.15
C LEU A 58 -8.16 -2.23 5.59
N ALA A 59 -8.18 -2.85 4.42
CA ALA A 59 -9.39 -3.33 3.74
C ALA A 59 -10.10 -4.50 4.46
N ALA A 60 -9.48 -5.07 5.51
CA ALA A 60 -10.07 -6.17 6.26
C ALA A 60 -10.69 -5.73 7.59
N ALA A 61 -10.73 -4.43 7.90
CA ALA A 61 -11.19 -3.90 9.18
C ALA A 61 -12.61 -4.37 9.54
N ASP A 62 -13.52 -4.36 8.56
CA ASP A 62 -14.90 -4.86 8.67
C ASP A 62 -15.16 -6.11 7.81
N GLY A 63 -14.09 -6.69 7.26
CA GLY A 63 -14.08 -7.90 6.44
C GLY A 63 -14.00 -7.63 4.94
N LEU A 64 -13.07 -8.30 4.26
CA LEU A 64 -12.79 -8.08 2.84
C LEU A 64 -13.98 -8.38 1.93
N SER A 65 -14.38 -7.36 1.19
CA SER A 65 -15.37 -7.43 0.13
C SER A 65 -14.82 -8.09 -1.14
N ASN A 66 -15.71 -8.62 -1.98
CA ASN A 66 -15.32 -9.15 -3.29
C ASN A 66 -14.71 -8.07 -4.21
N ALA A 67 -15.14 -6.81 -4.06
CA ALA A 67 -14.64 -5.69 -4.85
C ALA A 67 -13.20 -5.34 -4.43
N GLU A 68 -12.91 -5.35 -3.14
CA GLU A 68 -11.56 -5.10 -2.60
C GLU A 68 -10.60 -6.23 -2.94
N VAL A 69 -11.02 -7.49 -2.84
CA VAL A 69 -10.23 -8.64 -3.31
C VAL A 69 -9.93 -8.52 -4.80
N THR A 70 -10.89 -8.07 -5.59
CA THR A 70 -10.69 -7.81 -7.03
C THR A 70 -9.72 -6.65 -7.25
N GLY A 71 -9.85 -5.57 -6.49
CA GLY A 71 -8.96 -4.42 -6.48
C GLY A 71 -7.52 -4.78 -6.16
N LEU A 72 -7.31 -5.57 -5.10
CA LEU A 72 -6.01 -6.13 -4.72
C LEU A 72 -5.40 -6.95 -5.87
N LYS A 73 -6.17 -7.85 -6.49
CA LYS A 73 -5.71 -8.64 -7.66
C LYS A 73 -5.34 -7.75 -8.84
N LEU A 74 -6.13 -6.73 -9.14
CA LEU A 74 -5.84 -5.77 -10.21
C LEU A 74 -4.56 -4.97 -9.93
N LEU A 75 -4.35 -4.57 -8.69
CA LEU A 75 -3.13 -3.86 -8.29
C LEU A 75 -1.89 -4.75 -8.46
N MET A 76 -1.94 -5.99 -7.97
CA MET A 76 -0.83 -6.94 -8.12
C MET A 76 -0.50 -7.20 -9.59
N ARG A 77 -1.52 -7.35 -10.44
CA ARG A 77 -1.36 -7.45 -11.90
C ARG A 77 -0.76 -6.19 -12.52
N LYS A 78 -1.15 -5.01 -12.05
CA LYS A 78 -0.60 -3.74 -12.51
C LYS A 78 0.90 -3.63 -12.18
N PHE A 79 1.33 -4.14 -11.03
CA PHE A 79 2.75 -4.24 -10.68
C PHE A 79 3.48 -5.39 -11.39
N GLY A 80 2.78 -6.23 -12.15
CA GLY A 80 3.35 -7.38 -12.84
C GLY A 80 3.81 -8.48 -11.89
N LEU A 81 3.17 -8.62 -10.73
CA LEU A 81 3.53 -9.65 -9.77
C LEU A 81 3.16 -11.04 -10.31
N PRO A 82 4.07 -12.03 -10.21
CA PRO A 82 3.83 -13.39 -10.69
C PRO A 82 2.82 -14.13 -9.79
N ASP A 83 2.15 -15.13 -10.35
CA ASP A 83 1.06 -15.86 -9.67
C ASP A 83 1.42 -16.39 -8.27
N PRO A 84 2.63 -16.96 -8.01
CA PRO A 84 3.00 -17.38 -6.66
C PRO A 84 2.96 -16.23 -5.63
N VAL A 85 3.40 -15.03 -6.02
CA VAL A 85 3.36 -13.84 -5.16
C VAL A 85 1.92 -13.40 -4.92
N VAL A 86 1.09 -13.43 -5.97
CA VAL A 86 -0.34 -13.10 -5.87
C VAL A 86 -1.05 -14.04 -4.90
N GLN A 87 -0.86 -15.34 -5.04
CA GLN A 87 -1.48 -16.33 -4.14
C GLN A 87 -1.00 -16.17 -2.71
N HIS A 88 0.29 -15.90 -2.51
CA HIS A 88 0.86 -15.67 -1.18
C HIS A 88 0.22 -14.47 -0.47
N VAL A 89 0.06 -13.35 -1.16
CA VAL A 89 -0.60 -12.15 -0.61
C VAL A 89 -2.08 -12.42 -0.31
N LEU A 90 -2.78 -13.14 -1.20
CA LEU A 90 -4.19 -13.47 -0.98
C LEU A 90 -4.38 -14.42 0.20
N ALA A 91 -3.48 -15.37 0.40
CA ALA A 91 -3.50 -16.33 1.51
C ALA A 91 -2.97 -15.77 2.84
N PHE A 92 -2.35 -14.58 2.83
CA PHE A 92 -1.80 -13.98 4.04
C PHE A 92 -2.89 -13.46 4.98
N GLU A 93 -3.02 -14.06 6.15
CA GLU A 93 -4.00 -13.65 7.16
C GLU A 93 -3.60 -12.36 7.86
N VAL A 94 -4.57 -11.45 8.04
CA VAL A 94 -4.34 -10.11 8.62
C VAL A 94 -4.98 -9.93 10.00
N ALA A 95 -5.71 -10.92 10.50
CA ALA A 95 -6.46 -10.84 11.76
C ALA A 95 -5.57 -10.60 13.01
N GLU A 96 -4.30 -11.01 12.97
CA GLU A 96 -3.34 -10.81 14.06
C GLU A 96 -2.45 -9.56 13.86
N LEU A 97 -2.71 -8.77 12.81
CA LEU A 97 -1.97 -7.54 12.58
C LEU A 97 -2.45 -6.39 13.47
N SER A 98 -1.57 -5.42 13.65
CA SER A 98 -1.83 -4.19 14.38
C SER A 98 -1.20 -3.01 13.63
N SER A 99 -1.66 -1.80 13.92
CA SER A 99 -1.06 -0.57 13.39
C SER A 99 0.44 -0.45 13.70
N ALA A 100 0.91 -1.01 14.82
CA ALA A 100 2.33 -1.08 15.14
C ALA A 100 3.15 -1.86 14.10
N HIS A 101 2.61 -2.97 13.57
CA HIS A 101 3.27 -3.70 12.47
C HIS A 101 3.35 -2.88 11.19
N ILE A 102 2.38 -1.97 10.96
CA ILE A 102 2.42 -1.05 9.82
C ILE A 102 3.49 0.02 10.01
N GLY A 103 3.60 0.57 11.22
CA GLY A 103 4.61 1.58 11.57
C GLY A 103 6.06 1.13 11.37
N GLU A 104 6.32 -0.18 11.39
CA GLU A 104 7.64 -0.78 11.13
C GLU A 104 7.98 -0.93 9.63
N LEU A 105 7.02 -0.76 8.72
CA LEU A 105 7.23 -0.98 7.28
C LEU A 105 7.92 0.20 6.57
N ALA A 106 7.98 1.37 7.20
CA ALA A 106 8.58 2.56 6.62
C ALA A 106 9.26 3.40 7.70
N ARG A 107 10.21 4.25 7.30
CA ARG A 107 10.79 5.22 8.22
C ARG A 107 9.69 6.14 8.76
N PRO A 108 9.59 6.37 10.09
CA PRO A 108 8.60 7.29 10.63
C PRO A 108 8.73 8.69 10.02
N ARG A 109 7.60 9.37 9.82
CA ARG A 109 7.54 10.75 9.30
C ARG A 109 8.39 10.93 8.03
N SER A 110 8.14 10.11 7.02
CA SER A 110 8.88 10.12 5.75
C SER A 110 7.95 10.04 4.55
N ARG A 111 8.48 10.35 3.35
CA ARG A 111 7.77 10.14 2.09
C ARG A 111 7.30 8.70 1.92
N GLU A 112 8.13 7.74 2.35
CA GLU A 112 7.84 6.30 2.33
C GLU A 112 6.60 6.00 3.19
N ALA A 113 6.51 6.59 4.39
CA ALA A 113 5.34 6.48 5.25
C ALA A 113 4.08 7.10 4.63
N CYS A 114 4.18 8.29 4.03
CA CYS A 114 3.05 8.90 3.33
C CYS A 114 2.59 8.06 2.13
N PHE A 115 3.55 7.52 1.36
CA PHE A 115 3.29 6.66 0.22
C PHE A 115 2.60 5.36 0.63
N LEU A 116 3.10 4.71 1.68
CA LEU A 116 2.51 3.48 2.22
C LEU A 116 1.06 3.71 2.64
N LEU A 117 0.80 4.72 3.46
CA LEU A 117 -0.55 5.03 3.91
C LEU A 117 -1.49 5.39 2.75
N SER A 118 -1.03 6.23 1.81
CA SER A 118 -1.80 6.59 0.60
C SER A 118 -2.17 5.36 -0.23
N GLY A 119 -1.22 4.43 -0.41
CA GLY A 119 -1.44 3.18 -1.12
C GLY A 119 -2.47 2.27 -0.43
N MET A 120 -2.36 2.12 0.89
CA MET A 120 -3.33 1.34 1.69
C MET A 120 -4.75 1.87 1.51
N ILE A 121 -4.95 3.18 1.70
CA ILE A 121 -6.26 3.82 1.60
C ILE A 121 -6.83 3.73 0.18
N ALA A 122 -5.99 3.85 -0.84
CA ALA A 122 -6.44 3.76 -2.23
C ALA A 122 -7.00 2.38 -2.60
N ILE A 123 -6.65 1.34 -1.85
CA ILE A 123 -7.15 -0.02 -2.06
C ILE A 123 -8.43 -0.25 -1.26
N ALA A 124 -8.43 0.12 0.01
CA ALA A 124 -9.62 0.07 0.87
C ALA A 124 -10.77 0.88 0.27
N ALA A 125 -10.49 2.11 -0.19
CA ALA A 125 -11.51 3.01 -0.71
C ALA A 125 -12.15 2.61 -2.06
N ILE A 126 -11.83 1.45 -2.65
CA ILE A 126 -12.28 1.03 -4.01
C ILE A 126 -13.80 0.93 -4.11
N ASP A 127 -14.48 0.39 -3.09
CA ASP A 127 -15.95 0.31 -3.01
C ASP A 127 -16.56 1.29 -1.98
N GLY A 128 -15.71 2.07 -1.34
CA GLY A 128 -16.07 3.01 -0.28
C GLY A 128 -15.02 2.91 0.82
N LEU A 129 -14.97 3.88 1.74
CA LEU A 129 -14.19 3.71 2.96
C LEU A 129 -15.18 3.73 4.11
N SER A 130 -15.25 2.65 4.88
CA SER A 130 -16.09 2.57 6.07
C SER A 130 -15.50 3.40 7.22
N ASP A 131 -16.28 3.61 8.27
CA ASP A 131 -15.81 4.36 9.44
C ASP A 131 -14.70 3.60 10.19
N ASP A 132 -14.75 2.26 10.19
CA ASP A 132 -13.74 1.40 10.81
C ASP A 132 -12.42 1.43 10.02
N GLU A 133 -12.48 1.32 8.69
CA GLU A 133 -11.30 1.47 7.84
C GLU A 133 -10.68 2.87 7.93
N LEU A 134 -11.51 3.90 8.09
CA LEU A 134 -11.03 5.26 8.31
C LEU A 134 -10.32 5.39 9.67
N ALA A 135 -10.85 4.77 10.72
CA ALA A 135 -10.22 4.73 12.03
C ALA A 135 -8.86 4.01 11.96
N ASP A 136 -8.81 2.84 11.31
CA ASP A 136 -7.58 2.07 11.10
C ASP A 136 -6.55 2.84 10.26
N ALA A 137 -6.98 3.61 9.26
CA ALA A 137 -6.09 4.48 8.48
C ALA A 137 -5.47 5.57 9.37
N HIS A 138 -6.25 6.11 10.31
CA HIS A 138 -5.76 7.08 11.29
C HIS A 138 -4.75 6.46 12.26
N GLU A 139 -5.00 5.25 12.76
CA GLU A 139 -4.08 4.52 13.64
C GLU A 139 -2.79 4.12 12.91
N ALA A 140 -2.90 3.57 11.69
CA ALA A 140 -1.77 3.24 10.85
C ALA A 140 -0.93 4.48 10.53
N GLY A 141 -1.57 5.62 10.21
CA GLY A 141 -0.89 6.88 9.99
C GLY A 141 -0.12 7.38 11.22
N ALA A 142 -0.72 7.26 12.40
CA ALA A 142 -0.06 7.60 13.66
C ALA A 142 1.15 6.68 13.95
N ALA A 143 1.02 5.37 13.70
CA ALA A 143 2.11 4.41 13.85
C ALA A 143 3.27 4.67 12.88
N LEU A 144 2.96 5.22 11.70
CA LEU A 144 3.94 5.70 10.72
C LEU A 144 4.56 7.07 11.09
N GLY A 145 4.24 7.62 12.26
CA GLY A 145 4.76 8.89 12.75
C GLY A 145 4.19 10.12 12.04
N LEU A 146 3.05 9.98 11.35
CA LEU A 146 2.40 11.08 10.63
C LEU A 146 1.46 11.84 11.56
N GLU A 147 1.49 13.17 11.47
CA GLU A 147 0.59 14.02 12.26
C GLU A 147 -0.87 13.87 11.80
N PRO A 148 -1.87 14.00 12.71
CA PRO A 148 -3.28 13.78 12.37
C PRO A 148 -3.77 14.60 11.16
N LYS A 149 -3.32 15.86 11.04
CA LYS A 149 -3.67 16.73 9.90
C LYS A 149 -3.14 16.19 8.58
N LEU A 150 -1.92 15.65 8.59
CA LEU A 150 -1.29 15.06 7.41
C LEU A 150 -2.02 13.78 7.00
N VAL A 151 -2.39 12.94 7.97
CA VAL A 151 -3.20 11.74 7.72
C VAL A 151 -4.53 12.11 7.06
N THR A 152 -5.25 13.12 7.57
CA THR A 152 -6.49 13.61 6.96
C THR A 152 -6.29 14.07 5.51
N LEU A 153 -5.18 14.77 5.20
CA LEU A 153 -4.87 15.19 3.83
C LEU A 153 -4.62 13.98 2.91
N ILE A 154 -3.87 12.98 3.39
CA ILE A 154 -3.59 11.75 2.64
C ILE A 154 -4.89 10.98 2.36
N VAL A 155 -5.76 10.82 3.36
CA VAL A 155 -7.08 10.19 3.20
C VAL A 155 -7.91 10.91 2.14
N ALA A 156 -8.00 12.25 2.23
CA ALA A 156 -8.78 13.03 1.27
C ALA A 156 -8.26 12.90 -0.16
N GLU A 157 -6.93 12.96 -0.35
CA GLU A 157 -6.31 12.79 -1.67
C GLU A 157 -6.52 11.38 -2.22
N ALA A 158 -6.30 10.34 -1.40
CA ALA A 158 -6.47 8.96 -1.82
C ALA A 158 -7.92 8.67 -2.25
N LYS A 159 -8.92 9.15 -1.49
CA LYS A 159 -10.35 9.04 -1.84
C LYS A 159 -10.66 9.75 -3.17
N ALA A 160 -10.14 10.97 -3.36
CA ALA A 160 -10.31 11.71 -4.61
C ALA A 160 -9.65 10.98 -5.80
N SER A 161 -8.50 10.36 -5.57
CA SER A 161 -7.78 9.57 -6.57
C SER A 161 -8.57 8.33 -6.99
N VAL A 162 -9.12 7.59 -6.03
CA VAL A 162 -9.98 6.44 -6.34
C VAL A 162 -11.22 6.88 -7.13
N TYR A 163 -11.88 7.98 -6.73
CA TYR A 163 -12.98 8.55 -7.50
C TYR A 163 -12.58 8.87 -8.96
N GLY A 164 -11.40 9.49 -9.16
CA GLY A 164 -10.86 9.78 -10.48
C GLY A 164 -10.63 8.51 -11.31
N VAL A 165 -10.11 7.43 -10.69
CA VAL A 165 -9.93 6.13 -11.35
C VAL A 165 -11.28 5.55 -11.77
N LEU A 166 -12.25 5.48 -10.87
CA LEU A 166 -13.59 4.91 -11.15
C LEU A 166 -14.34 5.67 -12.24
N ARG A 167 -14.10 6.98 -12.38
CA ARG A 167 -14.67 7.83 -13.43
C ARG A 167 -13.87 7.84 -14.73
N GLY A 168 -12.66 7.28 -14.73
CA GLY A 168 -11.72 7.39 -15.85
C GLY A 168 -11.23 8.82 -16.10
N ASP A 169 -11.29 9.69 -15.09
CA ASP A 169 -10.92 11.10 -15.20
C ASP A 169 -9.40 11.29 -15.11
N ARG A 170 -8.74 11.14 -16.26
CA ARG A 170 -7.28 11.29 -16.37
C ARG A 170 -6.79 12.69 -16.04
N ALA A 171 -7.62 13.72 -16.24
CA ALA A 171 -7.24 15.11 -15.96
C ALA A 171 -7.20 15.35 -14.45
N LEU A 172 -8.21 14.89 -13.73
CA LEU A 172 -8.25 14.89 -12.27
C LEU A 172 -7.07 14.10 -11.69
N LEU A 173 -6.83 12.88 -12.17
CA LEU A 173 -5.72 12.05 -11.69
C LEU A 173 -4.36 12.74 -11.85
N LYS A 174 -4.13 13.41 -12.99
CA LYS A 174 -2.90 14.19 -13.20
C LYS A 174 -2.75 15.35 -12.21
N GLN A 175 -3.84 16.03 -11.88
CA GLN A 175 -3.82 17.10 -10.87
C GLN A 175 -3.56 16.52 -9.46
N LEU A 176 -4.24 15.43 -9.10
CA LEU A 176 -4.06 14.76 -7.81
C LEU A 176 -2.65 14.22 -7.62
N MET A 177 -1.97 13.76 -8.67
CA MET A 177 -0.54 13.41 -8.58
C MET A 177 0.32 14.59 -8.12
N SER A 178 0.01 15.82 -8.56
CA SER A 178 0.74 17.02 -8.12
C SER A 178 0.42 17.36 -6.66
N VAL A 179 -0.85 17.22 -6.26
CA VAL A 179 -1.28 17.40 -4.87
C VAL A 179 -0.58 16.39 -3.95
N ARG A 180 -0.56 15.11 -4.31
CA ARG A 180 0.10 14.04 -3.55
C ARG A 180 1.58 14.35 -3.33
N ARG A 181 2.30 14.75 -4.39
CA ARG A 181 3.71 15.15 -4.28
C ARG A 181 3.91 16.31 -3.32
N ALA A 182 3.03 17.31 -3.33
CA ALA A 182 3.08 18.42 -2.40
C ALA A 182 2.79 17.98 -0.96
N ILE A 183 1.82 17.08 -0.75
CA ILE A 183 1.54 16.49 0.57
C ILE A 183 2.78 15.75 1.09
N PHE A 184 3.42 14.93 0.25
CA PHE A 184 4.59 14.14 0.66
C PHE A 184 5.83 15.00 0.93
N ALA A 185 5.90 16.20 0.35
CA ALA A 185 6.97 17.15 0.66
C ALA A 185 6.83 17.79 2.06
N LEU A 186 5.69 17.64 2.76
CA LEU A 186 5.49 18.18 4.11
C LEU A 186 6.26 17.42 5.20
N VAL A 187 6.83 16.27 4.87
CA VAL A 187 7.67 15.45 5.76
C VAL A 187 9.14 15.50 5.38
N GLU A 188 9.51 16.37 4.44
CA GLU A 188 10.90 16.75 4.15
C GLU A 188 11.28 17.94 5.06
N ASP A 189 12.34 17.80 5.83
CA ASP A 189 12.99 18.90 6.56
C ASP A 189 13.87 19.74 5.61
#